data_AF-A0A838RZL9-F1
#
_entry.id   AF-A0A838RZL9-F1
#
_cell.length_a   1.000
_cell.length_b   1.000
_cell.length_c   1.000
_cell.angle_alpha   90.00
_cell.angle_beta   90.00
_cell.angle_gamma   90.00
#
_symmetry.space_group_name_H-M   'P 1'
#
loop_
_entity.id
_entity.type
_entity.pdbx_description
1 polymer ?
#
loop_
_entity_poly.entity_id
_entity_poly.type
_entity_poly.pdbx_seq_one_letter_code
_entity_poly.pdbx_strand_id
1 'polypeptide(L)'
;APERRAAIFQFAAADNKNDAAILKALLAFATATNQANESVKLDEAIVAGAAKEFASGADDMRVYRQLYAAGVLIRKGVALQTAYELTEAARSSVETAVGIPVATVAVQAEELRDIRARAIAKGATPDVPDAPRNVLANILRGRVEDSAGWALYNQGKTDEAIEHLKRAAGILPEGIPLWRTALWHLGAALDQAGNKQEALAYYIKSYNSGDPDPGRRAVIEHLYQKTNGSLDGLDEQIGANRVAASISPQPRADKPGAVETPSPSAPEPQTAASPELTPTPAPVVAPTAAEAAPVATPEATQTPTPSPTAEGPVQSPAASPEPSPSAGTQEDVPVIRLKARATVKITGTVRDANKAPISNVVVVLISPRGTVLATTTDTKGNYSFIVSPSQQGYRVIPSKDGYTFQPVDKLVVSFNEDQKEVGFVGAVSRAP
;
A
#
# COMPACT_ATOMS: atom_id res chain seq x y z
N ALA A 1 -2.23 9.57 32.10
CA ALA A 1 -2.43 11.03 32.32
C ALA A 1 -1.07 11.63 32.69
N PRO A 2 -0.65 12.76 32.07
CA PRO A 2 -1.47 13.94 31.87
C PRO A 2 -1.66 14.28 30.38
N GLU A 3 -2.79 13.88 29.82
CA GLU A 3 -3.33 14.54 28.63
C GLU A 3 -4.35 15.55 29.15
N ARG A 4 -3.91 16.81 29.24
CA ARG A 4 -4.80 17.90 29.62
C ARG A 4 -5.77 18.15 28.47
N ARG A 5 -7.04 17.96 28.80
CA ARG A 5 -8.25 18.51 28.16
C ARG A 5 -7.97 19.65 27.19
N ALA A 6 -8.46 19.48 25.97
CA ALA A 6 -8.55 20.52 24.95
C ALA A 6 -9.15 21.81 25.55
N ALA A 7 -8.31 22.81 25.74
CA ALA A 7 -8.73 24.17 25.98
C ALA A 7 -8.86 24.87 24.62
N ILE A 8 -10.05 25.43 24.43
CA ILE A 8 -10.49 26.35 23.38
C ILE A 8 -9.36 27.33 23.03
N PHE A 9 -8.87 27.30 21.78
CA PHE A 9 -7.87 28.21 21.20
C PHE A 9 -6.51 28.36 21.91
N GLN A 10 -5.81 27.25 22.18
CA GLN A 10 -4.34 27.32 22.11
C GLN A 10 -3.90 26.85 20.72
N PHE A 11 -3.52 27.80 19.85
CA PHE A 11 -2.55 27.48 18.82
C PHE A 11 -1.33 26.96 19.58
N ALA A 12 -1.14 25.65 19.63
CA ALA A 12 0.15 25.12 20.01
C ALA A 12 1.13 25.73 19.01
N ALA A 13 1.94 26.68 19.47
CA ALA A 13 3.11 27.11 18.72
C ALA A 13 3.91 25.84 18.38
N ALA A 14 4.62 25.83 17.26
CA ALA A 14 5.45 24.69 16.93
C ALA A 14 6.31 24.34 18.17
N ASP A 15 6.28 23.06 18.58
CA ASP A 15 6.74 22.63 19.90
C ASP A 15 8.25 22.95 20.13
N ASN A 16 8.98 23.27 19.06
CA ASN A 16 10.34 23.77 19.08
C ASN A 16 10.66 24.69 17.88
N LYS A 17 11.83 25.33 17.93
CA LYS A 17 12.33 26.25 16.88
C LYS A 17 12.48 25.59 15.51
N ASN A 18 12.83 24.30 15.47
CA ASN A 18 13.02 23.58 14.22
C ASN A 18 11.69 23.37 13.51
N ASP A 19 10.67 22.93 14.22
CA ASP A 19 9.33 22.74 13.68
C ASP A 19 8.72 24.08 13.22
N ALA A 20 8.98 25.17 13.96
CA ALA A 20 8.58 26.51 13.55
C ALA A 20 9.21 26.92 12.21
N ALA A 21 10.50 26.61 12.01
CA ALA A 21 11.21 26.88 10.77
C ALA A 21 10.64 26.05 9.61
N ILE A 22 10.36 24.76 9.83
CA ILE A 22 9.75 23.88 8.82
C ILE A 22 8.37 24.38 8.43
N LEU A 23 7.51 24.76 9.38
CA LEU A 23 6.18 25.28 9.11
C LEU A 23 6.22 26.61 8.35
N LYS A 24 7.18 27.48 8.68
CA LYS A 24 7.41 28.74 7.95
C LYS A 24 7.84 28.47 6.51
N ALA A 25 8.77 27.54 6.30
CA ALA A 25 9.21 27.14 4.97
C ALA A 25 8.08 26.49 4.15
N LEU A 26 7.25 25.65 4.79
CA LEU A 26 6.05 25.08 4.17
C LEU A 26 5.07 26.16 3.73
N LEU A 27 4.80 27.14 4.59
CA LEU A 27 3.91 28.25 4.27
C LEU A 27 4.46 29.10 3.11
N ALA A 28 5.76 29.37 3.10
CA ALA A 28 6.41 30.09 2.01
C ALA A 28 6.27 29.32 0.69
N PHE A 29 6.56 28.02 0.69
CA PHE A 29 6.42 27.14 -0.48
C PHE A 29 4.96 27.04 -0.97
N ALA A 30 4.01 26.88 -0.06
CA ALA A 30 2.59 26.85 -0.39
C ALA A 30 2.11 28.19 -0.98
N THR A 31 2.60 29.31 -0.44
CA THR A 31 2.28 30.64 -0.95
C THR A 31 2.84 30.83 -2.36
N ALA A 32 4.12 30.51 -2.57
CA ALA A 32 4.78 30.62 -3.87
C ALA A 32 4.08 29.78 -4.95
N THR A 33 3.57 28.59 -4.61
CA THR A 33 2.94 27.68 -5.59
C THR A 33 1.44 27.93 -5.81
N ASN A 34 0.78 28.70 -4.93
CA ASN A 34 -0.63 29.06 -5.05
C ASN A 34 -0.88 30.47 -5.62
N GLN A 35 0.18 31.24 -5.90
CA GLN A 35 0.06 32.58 -6.50
C GLN A 35 -0.35 32.56 -7.98
N ALA A 36 -0.36 31.38 -8.64
CA ALA A 36 -0.80 31.26 -10.02
C ALA A 36 -2.30 31.55 -10.15
N ASN A 37 -2.65 32.53 -10.97
CA ASN A 37 -4.00 32.75 -11.51
C ASN A 37 -3.90 32.95 -13.03
N GLU A 38 -5.02 33.10 -13.73
CA GLU A 38 -5.05 33.23 -15.20
C GLU A 38 -4.14 34.35 -15.76
N SER A 39 -3.76 35.33 -14.93
CA SER A 39 -2.90 36.47 -15.30
C SER A 39 -1.46 36.41 -14.80
N VAL A 40 -1.11 35.54 -13.84
CA VAL A 40 0.20 35.52 -13.18
C VAL A 40 0.85 34.15 -13.33
N LYS A 41 1.94 34.09 -14.10
CA LYS A 41 2.82 32.93 -14.18
C LYS A 41 3.63 32.80 -12.88
N LEU A 42 3.85 31.55 -12.47
CA LEU A 42 4.74 31.26 -11.34
C LEU A 42 6.17 31.65 -11.67
N ASP A 43 6.83 32.35 -10.74
CA ASP A 43 8.27 32.57 -10.80
C ASP A 43 8.99 31.28 -10.42
N GLU A 44 9.62 30.65 -11.41
CA GLU A 44 10.29 29.36 -11.25
C GLU A 44 11.43 29.41 -10.21
N ALA A 45 12.19 30.51 -10.15
CA ALA A 45 13.31 30.62 -9.22
C ALA A 45 12.83 30.75 -7.77
N ILE A 46 11.78 31.56 -7.54
CA ILE A 46 11.16 31.69 -6.21
C ILE A 46 10.56 30.35 -5.76
N VAL A 47 9.82 29.68 -6.65
CA VAL A 47 9.19 28.40 -6.34
C VAL A 47 10.25 27.31 -6.07
N ALA A 48 11.30 27.24 -6.88
CA ALA A 48 12.41 26.31 -6.67
C ALA A 48 13.14 26.56 -5.35
N GLY A 49 13.43 27.83 -5.04
CA GLY A 49 14.07 28.23 -3.78
C GLY A 49 13.26 27.83 -2.55
N ALA A 50 11.96 28.16 -2.56
CA ALA A 50 11.05 27.81 -1.45
C ALA A 50 10.88 26.28 -1.29
N ALA A 51 10.85 25.53 -2.40
CA ALA A 51 10.82 24.07 -2.37
C ALA A 51 12.08 23.48 -1.73
N LYS A 52 13.26 23.97 -2.11
CA LYS A 52 14.55 23.53 -1.56
C LYS A 52 14.66 23.86 -0.07
N GLU A 53 14.21 25.04 0.34
CA GLU A 53 14.20 25.44 1.76
C GLU A 53 13.29 24.52 2.59
N PHE A 54 12.06 24.27 2.15
CA PHE A 54 11.14 23.36 2.84
C PHE A 54 11.64 21.91 2.90
N ALA A 55 12.27 21.44 1.83
CA ALA A 55 12.80 20.09 1.73
C ALA A 55 14.20 19.91 2.36
N SER A 56 14.76 20.98 2.95
CA SER A 56 16.07 20.94 3.61
C SER A 56 16.02 20.26 4.99
N GLY A 57 17.18 20.16 5.65
CA GLY A 57 17.34 19.58 6.99
C GLY A 57 18.06 18.24 6.99
N ALA A 58 18.13 17.63 8.18
CA ALA A 58 18.78 16.34 8.41
C ALA A 58 17.95 15.41 9.33
N ASP A 59 16.70 15.77 9.61
CA ASP A 59 15.78 14.93 10.39
C ASP A 59 15.17 13.80 9.54
N ASP A 60 14.64 12.80 10.23
CA ASP A 60 14.12 11.58 9.60
C ASP A 60 12.89 11.83 8.71
N MET A 61 12.20 12.97 8.86
CA MET A 61 11.04 13.33 8.03
C MET A 61 11.41 13.99 6.70
N ARG A 62 12.71 14.26 6.46
CA ARG A 62 13.19 14.97 5.26
C ARG A 62 12.75 14.33 3.95
N VAL A 63 12.84 13.01 3.84
CA VAL A 63 12.48 12.26 2.61
C VAL A 63 11.03 12.53 2.21
N TYR A 64 10.11 12.58 3.18
CA TYR A 64 8.71 12.86 2.91
C TYR A 64 8.49 14.32 2.48
N ARG A 65 9.24 15.27 3.05
CA ARG A 65 9.20 16.67 2.60
C ARG A 65 9.73 16.84 1.19
N GLN A 66 10.84 16.16 0.84
CA GLN A 66 11.41 16.15 -0.51
C GLN A 66 10.40 15.63 -1.54
N LEU A 67 9.76 14.48 -1.26
CA LEU A 67 8.76 13.90 -2.16
C LEU A 67 7.49 14.75 -2.26
N TYR A 68 7.03 15.33 -1.15
CA TYR A 68 5.89 16.25 -1.17
C TYR A 68 6.19 17.48 -2.05
N ALA A 69 7.34 18.11 -1.85
CA ALA A 69 7.76 19.28 -2.62
C ALA A 69 7.89 18.94 -4.11
N ALA A 70 8.59 17.84 -4.45
CA ALA A 70 8.71 17.37 -5.82
C ALA A 70 7.33 17.12 -6.47
N GLY A 71 6.43 16.43 -5.77
CA GLY A 71 5.08 16.16 -6.28
C GLY A 71 4.27 17.43 -6.53
N VAL A 72 4.42 18.48 -5.72
CA VAL A 72 3.78 19.78 -5.97
C VAL A 72 4.37 20.44 -7.23
N LEU A 73 5.69 20.48 -7.36
CA LEU A 73 6.38 21.06 -8.52
C LEU A 73 5.97 20.39 -9.83
N ILE A 74 5.96 19.06 -9.83
CA ILE A 74 5.55 18.22 -10.97
C ILE A 74 4.10 18.51 -11.37
N ARG A 75 3.16 18.52 -10.41
CA ARG A 75 1.74 18.82 -10.69
C ARG A 75 1.51 20.22 -11.24
N LYS A 76 2.35 21.18 -10.84
CA LYS A 76 2.30 22.56 -11.32
C LYS A 76 3.06 22.77 -12.64
N GLY A 77 3.85 21.80 -13.08
CA GLY A 77 4.66 21.90 -14.29
C GLY A 77 5.76 22.97 -14.20
N VAL A 78 6.28 23.26 -13.00
CA VAL A 78 7.27 24.32 -12.75
C VAL A 78 8.46 23.77 -11.96
N ALA A 79 9.67 24.30 -12.19
CA ALA A 79 10.89 23.88 -11.51
C ALA A 79 11.13 22.36 -11.58
N LEU A 80 10.85 21.75 -12.74
CA LEU A 80 10.88 20.29 -12.93
C LEU A 80 12.27 19.69 -12.67
N GLN A 81 13.33 20.43 -12.99
CA GLN A 81 14.70 20.02 -12.66
C GLN A 81 14.91 19.96 -11.14
N THR A 82 14.39 20.93 -10.38
CA THR A 82 14.43 20.90 -8.91
C THR A 82 13.58 19.74 -8.37
N ALA A 83 12.43 19.44 -8.98
CA ALA A 83 11.62 18.30 -8.58
C ALA A 83 12.40 16.98 -8.73
N TYR A 84 13.11 16.79 -9.86
CA TYR A 84 13.96 15.64 -10.08
C TYR A 84 15.12 15.55 -9.07
N GLU A 85 15.82 16.67 -8.80
CA GLU A 85 16.88 16.72 -7.78
C GLU A 85 16.38 16.31 -6.40
N LEU A 86 15.18 16.75 -6.00
CA LEU A 86 14.56 16.38 -4.73
C LEU A 86 14.22 14.89 -4.68
N THR A 87 13.76 14.29 -5.77
CA THR A 87 13.49 12.84 -5.84
C THR A 87 14.77 12.01 -5.74
N GLU A 88 15.85 12.42 -6.40
CA GLU A 88 17.14 11.73 -6.32
C GLU A 88 17.75 11.86 -4.92
N ALA A 89 17.64 13.04 -4.29
CA ALA A 89 18.06 13.22 -2.91
C ALA A 89 17.29 12.28 -1.94
N ALA A 90 15.98 12.12 -2.15
CA ALA A 90 15.13 11.22 -1.37
C ALA A 90 15.52 9.74 -1.53
N ARG A 91 15.92 9.32 -2.74
CA ARG A 91 16.29 7.94 -3.08
C ARG A 91 17.35 7.35 -2.14
N SER A 92 18.37 8.16 -1.82
CA SER A 92 19.49 7.76 -0.97
C SER A 92 19.11 7.44 0.49
N SER A 93 17.94 7.90 0.95
CA SER A 93 17.55 7.91 2.36
C SER A 93 16.28 7.08 2.66
N VAL A 94 15.80 6.29 1.68
CA VAL A 94 14.55 5.51 1.81
C VAL A 94 14.60 4.52 2.97
N GLU A 95 15.72 3.81 3.16
CA GLU A 95 15.82 2.77 4.20
C GLU A 95 15.79 3.36 5.61
N THR A 96 16.38 4.54 5.80
CA THR A 96 16.31 5.29 7.06
C THR A 96 14.89 5.81 7.29
N ALA A 97 14.25 6.35 6.24
CA ALA A 97 12.92 6.95 6.35
C ALA A 97 11.86 5.95 6.84
N VAL A 98 11.90 4.69 6.39
CA VAL A 98 10.94 3.66 6.84
C VAL A 98 11.23 3.10 8.24
N GLY A 99 12.29 3.56 8.90
CA GLY A 99 12.64 3.17 10.26
C GLY A 99 11.95 3.97 11.37
N ILE A 100 11.26 5.07 11.02
CA ILE A 100 10.61 5.93 12.03
C ILE A 100 9.31 5.32 12.58
N PRO A 101 8.94 5.62 13.83
CA PRO A 101 7.70 5.10 14.42
C PRO A 101 6.42 5.44 13.64
N VAL A 102 6.43 6.53 12.86
CA VAL A 102 5.27 7.00 12.07
C VAL A 102 5.34 6.61 10.58
N ALA A 103 6.21 5.66 10.21
CA ALA A 103 6.50 5.34 8.80
C ALA A 103 5.25 4.94 8.02
N THR A 104 4.35 4.16 8.61
CA THR A 104 3.08 3.75 8.00
C THR A 104 2.27 4.96 7.53
N VAL A 105 2.08 5.94 8.42
CA VAL A 105 1.30 7.14 8.12
C VAL A 105 2.05 8.07 7.15
N ALA A 106 3.36 8.17 7.29
CA ALA A 106 4.20 9.06 6.48
C ALA A 106 4.33 8.59 5.02
N VAL A 107 4.56 7.30 4.79
CA VAL A 107 4.66 6.70 3.44
C VAL A 107 3.31 6.73 2.73
N GLN A 108 2.22 6.59 3.48
CA GLN A 108 0.86 6.47 2.95
C GLN A 108 0.01 7.73 3.16
N ALA A 109 0.67 8.89 3.26
CA ALA A 109 0.04 10.14 3.61
C ALA A 109 -1.07 10.55 2.62
N GLU A 110 -0.90 10.23 1.33
CA GLU A 110 -1.89 10.52 0.29
C GLU A 110 -3.08 9.56 0.37
N GLU A 111 -2.81 8.27 0.55
CA GLU A 111 -3.79 7.19 0.60
C GLU A 111 -4.66 7.27 1.87
N LEU A 112 -4.08 7.74 2.97
CA LEU A 112 -4.78 7.90 4.25
C LEU A 112 -5.55 9.22 4.37
N ARG A 113 -5.43 10.14 3.40
CA ARG A 113 -5.98 11.51 3.49
C ARG A 113 -7.46 11.53 3.84
N ASP A 114 -8.26 10.72 3.16
CA ASP A 114 -9.71 10.68 3.37
C ASP A 114 -10.10 10.09 4.73
N ILE A 115 -9.40 9.03 5.16
CA ILE A 115 -9.64 8.39 6.46
C ILE A 115 -9.31 9.39 7.57
N ARG A 116 -8.16 10.08 7.45
CA ARG A 116 -7.74 11.13 8.38
C ARG A 116 -8.72 12.29 8.41
N ALA A 117 -9.15 12.80 7.26
CA ALA A 117 -10.11 13.89 7.19
C ALA A 117 -11.44 13.53 7.86
N ARG A 118 -11.95 12.31 7.65
CA ARG A 118 -13.18 11.84 8.30
C ARG A 118 -13.03 11.65 9.81
N ALA A 119 -11.89 11.14 10.27
CA ALA A 119 -11.62 10.97 11.68
C ALA A 119 -11.56 12.34 12.38
N ILE A 120 -10.82 13.29 11.80
CA ILE A 120 -10.73 14.68 12.29
C ILE A 120 -12.11 15.34 12.36
N ALA A 121 -12.94 15.18 11.32
CA ALA A 121 -14.31 15.72 11.31
C ALA A 121 -15.21 15.17 12.43
N LYS A 122 -14.87 14.00 13.00
CA LYS A 122 -15.57 13.38 14.13
C LYS A 122 -14.88 13.62 15.48
N GLY A 123 -13.83 14.44 15.52
CA GLY A 123 -13.00 14.63 16.72
C GLY A 123 -12.23 13.38 17.13
N ALA A 124 -11.96 12.46 16.19
CA ALA A 124 -11.28 11.20 16.43
C ALA A 124 -9.91 11.16 15.72
N THR A 125 -9.02 10.31 16.22
CA THR A 125 -7.77 9.94 15.52
C THR A 125 -8.04 8.65 14.74
N PRO A 126 -7.63 8.55 13.46
CA PRO A 126 -7.77 7.30 12.74
C PRO A 126 -6.82 6.27 13.33
N ASP A 127 -7.36 5.13 13.73
CA ASP A 127 -6.56 3.96 14.09
C ASP A 127 -6.02 3.33 12.80
N VAL A 128 -4.72 3.43 12.59
CA VAL A 128 -4.02 2.90 11.40
C VAL A 128 -3.04 1.85 11.90
N PRO A 129 -3.30 0.55 11.67
CA PRO A 129 -2.37 -0.50 12.05
C PRO A 129 -1.06 -0.37 11.26
N ASP A 130 0.04 -0.76 11.91
CA ASP A 130 1.35 -0.70 11.28
C ASP A 130 1.45 -1.59 10.05
N ALA A 131 2.02 -1.02 8.99
CA ALA A 131 2.31 -1.75 7.77
C ALA A 131 3.74 -2.34 7.82
N PRO A 132 4.01 -3.47 7.13
CA PRO A 132 5.31 -4.11 7.17
C PRO A 132 6.38 -3.22 6.54
N ARG A 133 7.55 -3.14 7.19
CA ARG A 133 8.65 -2.26 6.76
C ARG A 133 9.09 -2.49 5.31
N ASN A 134 9.18 -3.75 4.88
CA ASN A 134 9.55 -4.10 3.50
C ASN A 134 8.52 -3.60 2.47
N VAL A 135 7.23 -3.67 2.80
CA VAL A 135 6.15 -3.15 1.94
C VAL A 135 6.22 -1.62 1.88
N LEU A 136 6.40 -0.96 3.02
CA LEU A 136 6.59 0.49 3.08
C LEU A 136 7.82 0.95 2.29
N ALA A 137 8.93 0.21 2.37
CA ALA A 137 10.14 0.49 1.62
C ALA A 137 9.91 0.37 0.11
N ASN A 138 9.20 -0.67 -0.35
CA ASN A 138 8.86 -0.83 -1.76
C ASN A 138 7.93 0.27 -2.26
N ILE A 139 6.91 0.65 -1.48
CA ILE A 139 6.02 1.77 -1.82
C ILE A 139 6.82 3.07 -1.93
N LEU A 140 7.70 3.35 -0.97
CA LEU A 140 8.50 4.57 -0.96
C LEU A 140 9.51 4.62 -2.11
N ARG A 141 10.23 3.51 -2.38
CA ARG A 141 11.12 3.37 -3.55
C ARG A 141 10.35 3.57 -4.85
N GLY A 142 9.21 2.90 -4.99
CA GLY A 142 8.37 3.03 -6.17
C GLY A 142 7.86 4.45 -6.39
N ARG A 143 7.49 5.18 -5.33
CA ARG A 143 7.09 6.59 -5.41
C ARG A 143 8.24 7.49 -5.85
N VAL A 144 9.46 7.25 -5.35
CA VAL A 144 10.67 7.97 -5.76
C VAL A 144 10.90 7.79 -7.26
N GLU A 145 10.91 6.53 -7.74
CA GLU A 145 11.12 6.22 -9.16
C GLU A 145 10.01 6.79 -10.05
N ASP A 146 8.75 6.68 -9.64
CA ASP A 146 7.61 7.25 -10.39
C ASP A 146 7.72 8.78 -10.51
N SER A 147 8.02 9.46 -9.40
CA SER A 147 8.15 10.92 -9.36
C SER A 147 9.36 11.40 -10.18
N ALA A 148 10.49 10.71 -10.09
CA ALA A 148 11.69 11.01 -10.88
C ALA A 148 11.42 10.84 -12.38
N GLY A 149 10.83 9.71 -12.77
CA GLY A 149 10.46 9.44 -14.15
C GLY A 149 9.44 10.43 -14.70
N TRP A 150 8.42 10.77 -13.92
CA TRP A 150 7.43 11.76 -14.34
C TRP A 150 8.01 13.18 -14.43
N ALA A 151 8.94 13.56 -13.54
CA ALA A 151 9.65 14.83 -13.65
C ALA A 151 10.51 14.91 -14.94
N LEU A 152 11.20 13.83 -15.29
CA LEU A 152 12.03 13.73 -16.51
C LEU A 152 11.16 13.75 -17.78
N TYR A 153 10.04 13.02 -17.78
CA TYR A 153 9.07 13.04 -18.88
C TYR A 153 8.60 14.46 -19.19
N ASN A 154 8.20 15.21 -18.16
CA ASN A 154 7.74 16.59 -18.31
C ASN A 154 8.88 17.57 -18.72
N GLN A 155 10.15 17.16 -18.59
CA GLN A 155 11.30 17.90 -19.14
C GLN A 155 11.62 17.52 -20.60
N GLY A 156 10.90 16.57 -21.20
CA GLY A 156 11.18 16.03 -22.52
C GLY A 156 12.26 14.95 -22.55
N LYS A 157 12.83 14.57 -21.39
CA LYS A 157 13.85 13.52 -21.26
C LYS A 157 13.21 12.13 -21.23
N THR A 158 12.61 11.76 -22.36
CA THR A 158 11.70 10.63 -22.48
C THR A 158 12.37 9.28 -22.21
N ASP A 159 13.60 9.07 -22.72
CA ASP A 159 14.30 7.80 -22.55
C ASP A 159 14.67 7.53 -21.08
N GLU A 160 15.22 8.53 -20.39
CA GLU A 160 15.53 8.46 -18.96
C GLU A 160 14.24 8.24 -18.13
N ALA A 161 13.14 8.90 -18.52
CA ALA A 161 11.85 8.72 -17.87
C ALA A 161 11.35 7.27 -17.95
N ILE A 162 11.46 6.62 -19.12
CA ILE A 162 11.04 5.23 -19.32
C ILE A 162 11.78 4.28 -18.35
N GLU A 163 13.09 4.48 -18.14
CA GLU A 163 13.86 3.64 -17.21
C GLU A 163 13.35 3.74 -15.77
N HIS A 164 13.14 4.96 -15.27
CA HIS A 164 12.60 5.19 -13.94
C HIS A 164 11.19 4.63 -13.79
N LEU A 165 10.31 4.85 -14.77
CA LEU A 165 8.93 4.38 -14.72
C LEU A 165 8.81 2.86 -14.80
N LYS A 166 9.69 2.19 -15.56
CA LYS A 166 9.82 0.71 -15.55
C LYS A 166 10.23 0.20 -14.17
N ARG A 167 11.21 0.84 -13.51
CA ARG A 167 11.59 0.49 -12.13
C ARG A 167 10.42 0.69 -11.16
N ALA A 168 9.71 1.81 -11.24
CA ALA A 168 8.54 2.08 -10.41
C ALA A 168 7.48 0.98 -10.55
N ALA A 169 7.09 0.65 -11.78
CA ALA A 169 6.10 -0.39 -12.06
C ALA A 169 6.52 -1.80 -11.60
N GLY A 170 7.83 -2.09 -11.58
CA GLY A 170 8.37 -3.37 -11.12
C GLY A 170 8.50 -3.51 -9.60
N ILE A 171 8.66 -2.41 -8.87
CA ILE A 171 8.83 -2.40 -7.41
C ILE A 171 7.48 -2.29 -6.68
N LEU A 172 6.55 -1.52 -7.25
CA LEU A 172 5.27 -1.22 -6.60
C LEU A 172 4.36 -2.47 -6.54
N PRO A 173 3.66 -2.70 -5.41
CA PRO A 173 2.68 -3.78 -5.31
C PRO A 173 1.59 -3.65 -6.38
N GLU A 174 1.35 -4.72 -7.15
CA GLU A 174 0.34 -4.68 -8.21
C GLU A 174 -1.07 -4.42 -7.67
N GLY A 175 -1.84 -3.64 -8.43
CA GLY A 175 -3.24 -3.30 -8.14
C GLY A 175 -3.43 -2.04 -7.29
N ILE A 176 -2.38 -1.48 -6.66
CA ILE A 176 -2.51 -0.22 -5.91
C ILE A 176 -2.62 0.98 -6.87
N PRO A 177 -3.30 2.08 -6.49
CA PRO A 177 -3.37 3.30 -7.32
C PRO A 177 -2.01 3.81 -7.77
N LEU A 178 -1.00 3.81 -6.90
CA LEU A 178 0.34 4.27 -7.26
C LEU A 178 0.98 3.40 -8.36
N TRP A 179 0.81 2.08 -8.32
CA TRP A 179 1.26 1.19 -9.38
C TRP A 179 0.53 1.46 -10.70
N ARG A 180 -0.79 1.66 -10.66
CA ARG A 180 -1.57 2.05 -11.84
C ARG A 180 -1.10 3.39 -12.41
N THR A 181 -0.76 4.35 -11.55
CA THR A 181 -0.20 5.63 -11.94
C THR A 181 1.17 5.45 -12.61
N ALA A 182 2.07 4.64 -12.06
CA ALA A 182 3.35 4.33 -12.68
C ALA A 182 3.20 3.66 -14.06
N LEU A 183 2.27 2.70 -14.22
CA LEU A 183 1.96 2.13 -15.53
C LEU A 183 1.41 3.17 -16.51
N TRP A 184 0.58 4.09 -16.02
CA TRP A 184 0.01 5.16 -16.84
C TRP A 184 1.09 6.13 -17.32
N HIS A 185 1.96 6.59 -16.42
CA HIS A 185 3.09 7.42 -16.75
C HIS A 185 4.04 6.70 -17.71
N LEU A 186 4.31 5.40 -17.51
CA LEU A 186 5.13 4.60 -18.41
C LEU A 186 4.53 4.54 -19.82
N GLY A 187 3.21 4.33 -19.92
CA GLY A 187 2.48 4.39 -21.19
C GLY A 187 2.65 5.75 -21.88
N ALA A 188 2.54 6.85 -21.13
CA ALA A 188 2.73 8.20 -21.68
C ALA A 188 4.16 8.46 -22.18
N ALA A 189 5.16 8.00 -21.44
CA ALA A 189 6.55 8.11 -21.87
C ALA A 189 6.82 7.27 -23.14
N LEU A 190 6.28 6.06 -23.22
CA LEU A 190 6.40 5.20 -24.40
C LEU A 190 5.68 5.77 -25.63
N ASP A 191 4.50 6.36 -25.47
CA ASP A 191 3.77 6.99 -26.58
C ASP A 191 4.56 8.20 -27.11
N GLN A 192 5.12 9.03 -26.22
CA GLN A 192 5.99 10.14 -26.60
C GLN A 192 7.27 9.68 -27.31
N ALA A 193 7.81 8.51 -26.94
CA ALA A 193 8.93 7.88 -27.63
C ALA A 193 8.53 7.20 -28.96
N GLY A 194 7.25 7.20 -29.32
CA GLY A 194 6.72 6.61 -30.54
C GLY A 194 6.45 5.09 -30.46
N ASN A 195 6.65 4.47 -29.30
CA ASN A 195 6.42 3.05 -29.07
C ASN A 195 4.95 2.78 -28.67
N LYS A 196 4.05 3.02 -29.64
CA LYS A 196 2.60 3.07 -29.42
C LYS A 196 1.99 1.74 -28.98
N GLN A 197 2.47 0.61 -29.51
CA GLN A 197 1.95 -0.70 -29.14
C GLN A 197 2.26 -1.04 -27.68
N GLU A 198 3.50 -0.78 -27.23
CA GLU A 198 3.88 -1.00 -25.83
C GLU A 198 3.14 0.00 -24.91
N ALA A 199 3.02 1.26 -25.32
CA ALA A 199 2.25 2.28 -24.59
C ALA A 199 0.79 1.86 -24.38
N LEU A 200 0.12 1.40 -25.43
CA LEU A 200 -1.26 0.92 -25.39
C LEU A 200 -1.43 -0.24 -24.42
N ALA A 201 -0.50 -1.21 -24.42
CA ALA A 201 -0.53 -2.33 -23.49
C ALA A 201 -0.46 -1.86 -22.02
N TYR A 202 0.43 -0.90 -21.71
CA TYR A 202 0.54 -0.35 -20.36
C TYR A 202 -0.67 0.50 -19.94
N TYR A 203 -1.24 1.29 -20.86
CA TYR A 203 -2.46 2.03 -20.57
C TYR A 203 -3.64 1.12 -20.28
N ILE A 204 -3.85 0.07 -21.09
CA ILE A 204 -4.91 -0.92 -20.85
C ILE A 204 -4.65 -1.67 -19.53
N LYS A 205 -3.41 -2.09 -19.25
CA LYS A 205 -3.05 -2.74 -17.97
C LYS A 205 -3.36 -1.84 -16.77
N SER A 206 -3.01 -0.56 -16.86
CA SER A 206 -3.31 0.45 -15.83
C SER A 206 -4.82 0.61 -15.62
N TYR A 207 -5.57 0.79 -16.71
CA TYR A 207 -7.02 1.01 -16.70
C TYR A 207 -7.80 -0.19 -16.14
N ASN A 208 -7.49 -1.39 -16.62
CA ASN A 208 -8.17 -2.62 -16.22
C ASN A 208 -7.97 -2.98 -14.74
N SER A 209 -6.93 -2.43 -14.12
CA SER A 209 -6.60 -2.70 -12.72
C SER A 209 -7.27 -1.73 -11.75
N GLY A 210 -8.05 -0.77 -12.24
CA GLY A 210 -8.71 0.26 -11.45
C GLY A 210 -10.15 0.53 -11.88
N ASP A 211 -10.70 1.62 -11.32
CA ASP A 211 -12.02 2.10 -11.70
C ASP A 211 -12.06 2.56 -13.15
N PRO A 212 -13.21 2.40 -13.83
CA PRO A 212 -13.39 3.01 -15.13
C PRO A 212 -13.25 4.52 -15.01
N ASP A 213 -12.25 5.08 -15.70
CA ASP A 213 -11.99 6.51 -15.77
C ASP A 213 -12.23 6.99 -17.22
N PRO A 214 -13.27 7.81 -17.47
CA PRO A 214 -13.61 8.24 -18.82
C PRO A 214 -12.47 8.96 -19.55
N GLY A 215 -11.63 9.72 -18.83
CA GLY A 215 -10.49 10.42 -19.40
C GLY A 215 -9.40 9.45 -19.87
N ARG A 216 -9.06 8.47 -19.03
CA ARG A 216 -8.12 7.40 -19.40
C ARG A 216 -8.65 6.53 -20.53
N ARG A 217 -9.95 6.24 -20.54
CA ARG A 217 -10.57 5.49 -21.65
C ARG A 217 -10.43 6.25 -22.98
N ALA A 218 -10.69 7.55 -22.99
CA ALA A 218 -10.56 8.36 -24.20
C ALA A 218 -9.11 8.37 -24.75
N VAL A 219 -8.10 8.41 -23.88
CA VAL A 219 -6.69 8.31 -24.29
C VAL A 219 -6.39 6.95 -24.92
N ILE A 220 -6.89 5.86 -24.32
CA ILE A 220 -6.73 4.51 -24.85
C ILE A 220 -7.41 4.38 -26.23
N GLU A 221 -8.66 4.83 -26.35
CA GLU A 221 -9.42 4.79 -27.61
C GLU A 221 -8.70 5.54 -28.72
N HIS A 222 -8.22 6.76 -28.43
CA HIS A 222 -7.50 7.57 -29.40
C HIS A 222 -6.20 6.88 -29.86
N LEU A 223 -5.40 6.34 -28.94
CA LEU A 223 -4.16 5.65 -29.30
C LEU A 223 -4.43 4.32 -30.03
N TYR A 224 -5.46 3.58 -29.61
CA TYR A 224 -5.88 2.33 -30.24
C TYR A 224 -6.32 2.58 -31.68
N GLN A 225 -7.20 3.55 -31.91
CA GLN A 225 -7.67 3.91 -33.25
C GLN A 225 -6.51 4.36 -34.15
N LYS A 226 -5.58 5.16 -33.62
CA LYS A 226 -4.38 5.62 -34.36
C LYS A 226 -3.44 4.47 -34.73
N THR A 227 -3.41 3.40 -33.94
CA THR A 227 -2.49 2.26 -34.12
C THR A 227 -3.12 1.15 -34.97
N ASN A 228 -4.42 0.91 -34.82
CA ASN A 228 -5.13 -0.22 -35.43
C ASN A 228 -6.10 0.19 -36.55
N GLY A 229 -6.38 1.49 -36.71
CA GLY A 229 -7.30 2.03 -37.74
C GLY A 229 -8.80 1.91 -37.40
N SER A 230 -9.16 1.10 -36.40
CA SER A 230 -10.53 0.91 -35.89
C SER A 230 -10.51 0.77 -34.36
N LEU A 231 -11.68 0.85 -33.72
CA LEU A 231 -11.87 0.53 -32.29
C LEU A 231 -12.30 -0.94 -32.09
N ASP A 232 -12.45 -1.72 -33.16
CA ASP A 232 -12.86 -3.12 -33.09
C ASP A 232 -11.92 -3.94 -32.20
N GLY A 233 -12.47 -4.67 -31.23
CA GLY A 233 -11.71 -5.48 -30.28
C GLY A 233 -11.19 -4.74 -29.05
N LEU A 234 -11.32 -3.41 -28.96
CA LEU A 234 -10.87 -2.66 -27.79
C LEU A 234 -11.67 -2.99 -26.52
N ASP A 235 -12.99 -3.09 -26.63
CA ASP A 235 -13.85 -3.37 -25.46
C ASP A 235 -13.59 -4.77 -24.88
N GLU A 236 -13.18 -5.74 -25.70
CA GLU A 236 -12.74 -7.06 -25.23
C GLU A 236 -11.46 -6.95 -24.39
N GLN A 237 -10.49 -6.14 -24.83
CA GLN A 237 -9.24 -5.92 -24.10
C GLN A 237 -9.45 -5.15 -22.80
N ILE A 238 -10.40 -4.20 -22.77
CA ILE A 238 -10.73 -3.42 -21.57
C ILE A 238 -11.66 -4.20 -20.61
N GLY A 239 -12.47 -5.12 -21.12
CA GLY A 239 -13.47 -5.88 -20.37
C GLY A 239 -12.98 -7.23 -19.80
N ALA A 240 -11.99 -7.87 -20.42
CA ALA A 240 -11.58 -9.25 -20.09
C ALA A 240 -11.22 -9.47 -18.61
N ASN A 241 -10.58 -8.49 -17.95
CA ASN A 241 -10.17 -8.62 -16.54
C ASN A 241 -11.31 -8.45 -15.53
N ARG A 242 -12.44 -7.83 -15.89
CA ARG A 242 -13.58 -7.67 -14.97
C ARG A 242 -14.41 -8.95 -14.86
N VAL A 243 -14.44 -9.74 -15.92
CA VAL A 243 -15.15 -11.03 -15.96
C VAL A 243 -14.38 -12.10 -15.19
N ALA A 244 -13.04 -12.12 -15.29
CA ALA A 244 -12.20 -13.08 -14.56
C ALA A 244 -12.22 -12.88 -13.03
N ALA A 245 -12.31 -11.64 -12.54
CA ALA A 245 -12.40 -11.35 -11.11
C ALA A 245 -13.78 -11.68 -10.49
N SER A 246 -14.80 -11.91 -11.32
CA SER A 246 -16.17 -12.23 -10.88
C SER A 246 -16.46 -13.73 -10.84
N ILE A 247 -15.52 -14.59 -11.24
CA ILE A 247 -15.70 -16.05 -11.25
C ILE A 247 -14.83 -16.65 -10.16
N SER A 248 -15.37 -16.74 -8.93
CA SER A 248 -14.93 -17.81 -8.03
C SER A 248 -15.48 -19.13 -8.59
N PRO A 249 -14.66 -20.16 -8.87
CA PRO A 249 -15.17 -21.44 -9.34
C PRO A 249 -15.85 -22.16 -8.17
N GLN A 250 -17.17 -22.06 -8.11
CA GLN A 250 -17.99 -22.98 -7.33
C GLN A 250 -17.92 -24.36 -8.01
N PRO A 251 -17.75 -25.46 -7.27
CA PRO A 251 -17.61 -26.77 -7.90
C PRO A 251 -18.95 -27.17 -8.50
N ARG A 252 -19.01 -27.33 -9.83
CA ARG A 252 -20.12 -28.02 -10.47
C ARG A 252 -19.98 -29.50 -10.14
N ALA A 253 -20.91 -30.01 -9.32
CA ALA A 253 -21.23 -31.41 -9.30
C ALA A 253 -21.89 -31.77 -10.64
N ASP A 254 -21.38 -32.79 -11.32
CA ASP A 254 -22.19 -33.86 -11.91
C ASP A 254 -21.30 -35.04 -12.35
N LYS A 255 -21.79 -36.25 -12.07
CA LYS A 255 -21.31 -37.59 -12.48
C LYS A 255 -22.46 -38.24 -13.31
N PRO A 256 -22.33 -39.46 -13.88
CA PRO A 256 -21.25 -40.08 -14.68
C PRO A 256 -21.76 -40.83 -15.95
N GLY A 257 -20.85 -41.28 -16.82
CA GLY A 257 -21.07 -42.31 -17.87
C GLY A 257 -20.81 -41.78 -19.30
N ALA A 258 -20.14 -42.43 -20.24
CA ALA A 258 -19.78 -43.84 -20.40
C ALA A 258 -18.49 -44.01 -21.24
N VAL A 259 -18.01 -45.26 -21.21
CA VAL A 259 -16.72 -45.82 -21.62
C VAL A 259 -16.62 -46.05 -23.14
N GLU A 260 -15.44 -45.89 -23.73
CA GLU A 260 -14.91 -46.82 -24.76
C GLU A 260 -13.38 -46.66 -24.96
N THR A 261 -12.68 -47.79 -24.88
CA THR A 261 -11.28 -48.11 -25.28
C THR A 261 -11.34 -49.47 -26.01
N PRO A 262 -10.36 -49.94 -26.82
CA PRO A 262 -8.91 -49.74 -26.70
C PRO A 262 -8.05 -49.63 -28.00
N SER A 263 -6.74 -49.42 -27.74
CA SER A 263 -5.47 -49.48 -28.53
C SER A 263 -5.33 -50.61 -29.59
N PRO A 264 -4.30 -50.63 -30.50
CA PRO A 264 -2.87 -50.80 -30.13
C PRO A 264 -1.74 -50.26 -31.07
N SER A 265 -0.52 -50.29 -30.50
CA SER A 265 0.82 -50.57 -31.10
C SER A 265 1.78 -49.44 -31.54
N ALA A 266 3.02 -49.60 -31.04
CA ALA A 266 4.26 -48.80 -31.13
C ALA A 266 5.09 -49.14 -32.40
N PRO A 267 6.37 -48.70 -32.66
CA PRO A 267 7.49 -48.51 -31.70
C PRO A 267 8.44 -47.30 -31.90
N GLU A 268 9.31 -47.09 -30.89
CA GLU A 268 10.52 -46.21 -30.89
C GLU A 268 11.65 -46.72 -31.82
N PRO A 269 12.73 -45.92 -31.99
CA PRO A 269 13.98 -46.28 -31.30
C PRO A 269 14.85 -45.09 -30.77
N GLN A 270 15.14 -45.13 -29.46
CA GLN A 270 16.45 -45.31 -28.80
C GLN A 270 17.80 -44.64 -29.25
N THR A 271 18.34 -43.83 -28.31
CA THR A 271 19.69 -43.77 -27.67
C THR A 271 20.99 -43.30 -28.33
N ALA A 272 21.72 -42.41 -27.63
CA ALA A 272 23.12 -42.52 -27.11
C ALA A 272 23.55 -41.14 -26.53
N ALA A 273 24.35 -40.92 -25.48
CA ALA A 273 24.98 -41.71 -24.41
C ALA A 273 25.49 -40.72 -23.31
N SER A 274 25.61 -41.21 -22.08
CA SER A 274 26.32 -40.66 -20.89
C SER A 274 27.88 -40.76 -21.07
N PRO A 275 28.81 -40.39 -20.14
CA PRO A 275 28.66 -40.20 -18.68
C PRO A 275 29.46 -39.07 -17.96
N GLU A 276 28.98 -38.81 -16.74
CA GLU A 276 29.63 -38.43 -15.46
C GLU A 276 31.16 -38.56 -15.31
N LEU A 277 31.82 -37.56 -14.68
CA LEU A 277 33.00 -37.72 -13.80
C LEU A 277 33.25 -36.49 -12.88
N THR A 278 33.33 -36.74 -11.57
CA THR A 278 34.17 -36.05 -10.56
C THR A 278 35.18 -37.09 -10.05
N PRO A 279 36.45 -36.77 -9.63
CA PRO A 279 36.70 -36.03 -8.38
C PRO A 279 38.01 -35.17 -8.27
N THR A 280 38.00 -34.26 -7.27
CA THR A 280 39.03 -33.76 -6.29
C THR A 280 40.52 -34.19 -6.47
N PRO A 281 41.56 -33.33 -6.22
CA PRO A 281 42.03 -32.99 -4.85
C PRO A 281 42.64 -31.57 -4.58
N ALA A 282 42.73 -31.26 -3.28
CA ALA A 282 43.42 -30.12 -2.63
C ALA A 282 44.96 -30.28 -2.61
N PRO A 283 45.75 -29.26 -2.16
CA PRO A 283 46.32 -29.29 -0.79
C PRO A 283 46.56 -27.90 -0.09
N VAL A 284 46.40 -27.77 1.25
CA VAL A 284 47.45 -27.58 2.34
C VAL A 284 47.96 -26.11 2.49
N VAL A 285 47.99 -25.38 3.64
CA VAL A 285 48.61 -25.59 4.99
C VAL A 285 47.90 -24.77 6.11
N ALA A 286 48.07 -25.25 7.34
CA ALA A 286 47.60 -24.88 8.70
C ALA A 286 48.31 -23.65 9.37
N PRO A 287 48.41 -23.52 10.72
CA PRO A 287 47.39 -23.15 11.72
C PRO A 287 47.88 -22.02 12.68
N THR A 288 47.09 -21.58 13.66
CA THR A 288 47.51 -21.35 15.08
C THR A 288 46.28 -21.17 15.99
N ALA A 289 46.34 -21.81 17.15
CA ALA A 289 45.32 -21.91 18.19
C ALA A 289 45.28 -20.70 19.14
N ALA A 290 44.15 -20.49 19.82
CA ALA A 290 44.12 -20.25 21.26
C ALA A 290 42.70 -20.43 21.83
N GLU A 291 42.64 -21.25 22.86
CA GLU A 291 41.53 -21.69 23.69
C GLU A 291 41.31 -20.71 24.86
N ALA A 292 40.05 -20.43 25.23
CA ALA A 292 39.60 -20.26 26.61
C ALA A 292 38.06 -20.02 26.66
N ALA A 293 37.34 -20.92 27.32
CA ALA A 293 35.99 -20.73 27.85
C ALA A 293 36.08 -20.22 29.33
N PRO A 294 34.99 -20.19 30.10
CA PRO A 294 33.79 -19.33 30.00
C PRO A 294 33.54 -18.56 31.32
N VAL A 295 32.75 -17.48 31.34
CA VAL A 295 32.27 -16.88 32.61
C VAL A 295 30.83 -16.35 32.52
N ALA A 296 29.98 -17.03 33.28
CA ALA A 296 28.86 -16.60 34.15
C ALA A 296 27.78 -15.62 33.66
N THR A 297 26.58 -16.19 33.54
CA THR A 297 25.26 -15.63 33.87
C THR A 297 25.14 -15.27 35.37
N PRO A 298 24.40 -14.22 35.72
CA PRO A 298 23.49 -14.26 36.87
C PRO A 298 22.08 -13.84 36.42
N GLU A 299 21.08 -14.71 36.52
CA GLU A 299 20.25 -15.00 37.69
C GLU A 299 19.27 -13.86 38.03
N ALA A 300 18.00 -14.15 37.73
CA ALA A 300 16.84 -13.33 37.98
C ALA A 300 16.48 -13.36 39.47
N THR A 301 16.22 -12.19 40.05
CA THR A 301 15.59 -12.09 41.38
C THR A 301 14.13 -11.68 41.21
N GLN A 302 13.25 -12.60 41.58
CA GLN A 302 11.81 -12.36 41.76
C GLN A 302 11.59 -11.68 43.11
N THR A 303 10.65 -10.73 43.21
CA THR A 303 9.93 -10.47 44.46
C THR A 303 8.50 -10.00 44.16
N PRO A 304 7.52 -10.31 45.04
CA PRO A 304 6.15 -10.60 44.64
C PRO A 304 5.14 -9.47 44.85
N THR A 305 4.04 -9.58 44.10
CA THR A 305 2.71 -8.99 44.33
C THR A 305 2.18 -9.24 45.75
N PRO A 306 1.39 -8.31 46.31
CA PRO A 306 0.11 -8.74 46.89
C PRO A 306 -1.08 -7.81 46.60
N SER A 307 -2.22 -8.44 46.31
CA SER A 307 -3.60 -8.05 46.59
C SER A 307 -4.40 -9.36 46.63
N PRO A 308 -5.63 -9.47 47.19
CA PRO A 308 -6.55 -8.44 47.73
C PRO A 308 -7.18 -8.85 49.10
N THR A 309 -8.12 -8.06 49.65
CA THR A 309 -9.33 -8.45 50.48
C THR A 309 -9.86 -7.15 51.17
N ALA A 310 -11.05 -6.63 50.80
CA ALA A 310 -12.37 -6.73 51.48
C ALA A 310 -12.39 -6.18 52.93
N GLU A 311 -13.39 -5.48 53.48
CA GLU A 311 -14.81 -5.23 53.17
C GLU A 311 -15.34 -4.17 54.19
N GLY A 312 -16.46 -3.51 53.89
CA GLY A 312 -17.38 -2.96 54.92
C GLY A 312 -17.61 -1.43 54.94
N PRO A 313 -18.76 -0.97 55.49
CA PRO A 313 -19.94 -0.63 54.69
C PRO A 313 -20.54 0.75 55.02
N VAL A 314 -21.16 1.45 54.05
CA VAL A 314 -22.17 2.47 54.39
C VAL A 314 -23.26 2.65 53.31
N GLN A 315 -24.48 2.35 53.77
CA GLN A 315 -25.85 2.74 53.40
C GLN A 315 -26.17 3.61 52.16
N SER A 316 -27.25 3.20 51.49
CA SER A 316 -28.08 3.92 50.51
C SER A 316 -28.84 5.10 51.16
N PRO A 317 -29.24 6.13 50.38
CA PRO A 317 -30.66 6.16 50.00
C PRO A 317 -31.01 6.77 48.62
N ALA A 318 -32.10 6.22 48.07
CA ALA A 318 -33.20 6.88 47.35
C ALA A 318 -33.01 7.39 45.90
N ALA A 319 -34.07 7.15 45.14
CA ALA A 319 -34.21 7.30 43.70
C ALA A 319 -35.06 8.52 43.29
N SER A 320 -35.00 8.80 41.98
CA SER A 320 -35.96 9.50 41.10
C SER A 320 -35.76 11.02 40.86
N PRO A 321 -36.17 11.58 39.68
CA PRO A 321 -36.71 10.96 38.46
C PRO A 321 -36.04 11.38 37.12
N GLU A 322 -36.34 10.60 36.07
CA GLU A 322 -36.17 10.91 34.64
C GLU A 322 -37.00 12.12 34.17
N PRO A 323 -36.54 12.89 33.17
CA PRO A 323 -37.42 13.78 32.42
C PRO A 323 -38.03 13.07 31.20
N SER A 324 -39.36 13.01 31.16
CA SER A 324 -40.15 12.79 29.93
C SER A 324 -39.95 13.96 28.96
N PRO A 325 -39.75 13.73 27.65
CA PRO A 325 -39.95 14.77 26.66
C PRO A 325 -41.42 14.79 26.21
N SER A 326 -42.06 15.93 26.48
CA SER A 326 -43.39 16.28 26.01
C SER A 326 -43.43 16.36 24.48
N ALA A 327 -44.54 15.90 23.91
CA ALA A 327 -44.90 16.07 22.53
C ALA A 327 -44.94 17.56 22.14
N GLY A 328 -44.24 17.90 21.07
CA GLY A 328 -44.31 19.18 20.38
C GLY A 328 -44.24 18.90 18.89
N THR A 329 -45.36 19.11 18.20
CA THR A 329 -45.50 19.02 16.75
C THR A 329 -44.65 20.13 16.11
N GLN A 330 -43.59 19.77 15.38
CA GLN A 330 -42.89 20.69 14.49
C GLN A 330 -42.48 19.96 13.22
N GLU A 331 -42.89 20.58 12.13
CA GLU A 331 -42.89 20.21 10.72
C GLU A 331 -41.64 19.46 10.23
N ASP A 332 -41.90 18.44 9.40
CA ASP A 332 -40.93 17.65 8.64
C ASP A 332 -40.07 18.55 7.75
N VAL A 333 -38.87 18.91 8.23
CA VAL A 333 -37.75 19.21 7.34
C VAL A 333 -37.14 17.86 6.97
N PRO A 334 -36.99 17.50 5.68
CA PRO A 334 -36.32 16.27 5.32
C PRO A 334 -34.84 16.41 5.68
N VAL A 335 -34.50 16.00 6.91
CA VAL A 335 -33.13 15.70 7.28
C VAL A 335 -32.75 14.54 6.38
N ILE A 336 -32.00 14.85 5.32
CA ILE A 336 -31.18 13.85 4.64
C ILE A 336 -30.30 13.28 5.73
N ARG A 337 -30.73 12.18 6.37
CA ARG A 337 -29.88 11.41 7.26
C ARG A 337 -28.80 10.86 6.36
N LEU A 338 -27.68 11.58 6.35
CA LEU A 338 -26.44 11.14 5.73
C LEU A 338 -26.15 9.77 6.35
N LYS A 339 -26.45 8.69 5.61
CA LYS A 339 -26.22 7.31 6.07
C LYS A 339 -24.81 7.25 6.60
N ALA A 340 -24.66 7.03 7.92
CA ALA A 340 -23.38 6.70 8.51
C ALA A 340 -22.83 5.52 7.69
N ARG A 341 -21.73 5.73 6.97
CA ARG A 341 -21.13 4.66 6.17
C ARG A 341 -20.74 3.56 7.16
N ALA A 342 -21.41 2.40 7.04
CA ALA A 342 -21.14 1.24 7.87
C ALA A 342 -19.68 0.83 7.67
N THR A 343 -19.01 0.40 8.74
CA THR A 343 -17.74 -0.33 8.66
C THR A 343 -18.04 -1.81 8.70
N VAL A 344 -17.28 -2.61 7.97
CA VAL A 344 -17.42 -4.07 7.89
C VAL A 344 -16.09 -4.74 8.17
N LYS A 345 -16.13 -6.01 8.56
CA LYS A 345 -14.93 -6.81 8.84
C LYS A 345 -14.56 -7.69 7.67
N ILE A 346 -13.27 -7.79 7.36
CA ILE A 346 -12.72 -8.85 6.52
C ILE A 346 -11.95 -9.79 7.45
N THR A 347 -12.38 -11.05 7.54
CA THR A 347 -11.83 -12.05 8.45
C THR A 347 -11.43 -13.31 7.70
N GLY A 348 -10.39 -13.98 8.19
CA GLY A 348 -9.89 -15.20 7.58
C GLY A 348 -8.96 -15.98 8.49
N THR A 349 -8.52 -17.14 8.01
CA THR A 349 -7.61 -18.03 8.74
C THR A 349 -6.45 -18.48 7.87
N VAL A 350 -5.25 -18.53 8.42
CA VAL A 350 -4.08 -19.11 7.75
C VAL A 350 -3.75 -20.45 8.41
N ARG A 351 -3.72 -21.51 7.60
CA ARG A 351 -3.53 -22.90 8.05
C ARG A 351 -2.52 -23.62 7.17
N ASP A 352 -1.97 -24.73 7.61
CA ASP A 352 -1.15 -25.61 6.78
C ASP A 352 -2.00 -26.63 6.00
N ALA A 353 -1.34 -27.49 5.22
CA ALA A 353 -2.01 -28.57 4.47
C ALA A 353 -2.78 -29.56 5.37
N ASN A 354 -2.39 -29.69 6.64
CA ASN A 354 -3.04 -30.54 7.65
C ASN A 354 -4.15 -29.81 8.43
N LYS A 355 -4.52 -28.59 7.99
CA LYS A 355 -5.49 -27.69 8.66
C LYS A 355 -5.02 -27.19 10.03
N ALA A 356 -3.75 -27.39 10.39
CA ALA A 356 -3.17 -26.83 11.61
C ALA A 356 -3.01 -25.31 11.45
N PRO A 357 -3.30 -24.51 12.49
CA PRO A 357 -3.20 -23.06 12.41
C PRO A 357 -1.74 -22.60 12.29
N ILE A 358 -1.49 -21.59 11.44
CA ILE A 358 -0.19 -20.94 11.35
C ILE A 358 -0.30 -19.57 12.02
N SER A 359 0.30 -19.44 13.19
CA SER A 359 0.39 -18.17 13.93
C SER A 359 1.50 -17.26 13.40
N ASN A 360 1.42 -15.97 13.73
CA ASN A 360 2.42 -14.96 13.36
C ASN A 360 2.66 -14.87 11.84
N VAL A 361 1.63 -15.11 11.03
CA VAL A 361 1.64 -14.77 9.61
C VAL A 361 1.25 -13.31 9.50
N VAL A 362 2.09 -12.51 8.84
CA VAL A 362 1.76 -11.13 8.51
C VAL A 362 0.78 -11.16 7.36
N VAL A 363 -0.43 -10.68 7.59
CA VAL A 363 -1.45 -10.53 6.56
C VAL A 363 -1.51 -9.07 6.19
N VAL A 364 -1.31 -8.77 4.92
CA VAL A 364 -1.36 -7.43 4.34
C VAL A 364 -2.67 -7.28 3.60
N LEU A 365 -3.41 -6.21 3.87
CA LEU A 365 -4.61 -5.82 3.15
C LEU A 365 -4.36 -4.50 2.42
N ILE A 366 -4.55 -4.54 1.12
CA ILE A 366 -4.44 -3.40 0.23
C ILE A 366 -5.85 -2.97 -0.14
N SER A 367 -6.20 -1.74 0.23
CA SER A 367 -7.48 -1.13 -0.16
C SER A 367 -7.49 -0.71 -1.62
N PRO A 368 -8.67 -0.58 -2.24
CA PRO A 368 -8.80 -0.04 -3.60
C PRO A 368 -8.21 1.36 -3.76
N ARG A 369 -8.16 2.13 -2.67
CA ARG A 369 -7.56 3.47 -2.60
C ARG A 369 -6.06 3.47 -2.29
N GLY A 370 -5.42 2.29 -2.24
CA GLY A 370 -3.97 2.15 -2.07
C GLY A 370 -3.48 2.12 -0.63
N THR A 371 -4.35 2.39 0.35
CA THR A 371 -4.01 2.19 1.76
C THR A 371 -3.62 0.75 2.00
N VAL A 372 -2.50 0.54 2.68
CA VAL A 372 -1.98 -0.78 3.05
C VAL A 372 -2.11 -0.88 4.55
N LEU A 373 -2.84 -1.90 4.98
CA LEU A 373 -3.03 -2.25 6.38
C LEU A 373 -2.35 -3.60 6.59
N ALA A 374 -1.84 -3.86 7.80
CA ALA A 374 -1.44 -5.21 8.14
C ALA A 374 -1.94 -5.62 9.52
N THR A 375 -2.00 -6.92 9.70
CA THR A 375 -2.29 -7.57 10.97
C THR A 375 -1.53 -8.88 11.01
N THR A 376 -1.38 -9.47 12.18
CA THR A 376 -0.75 -10.79 12.34
C THR A 376 -1.79 -11.82 12.75
N THR A 377 -1.63 -13.05 12.27
CA THR A 377 -2.50 -14.13 12.72
C THR A 377 -2.25 -14.46 14.19
N ASP A 378 -3.33 -14.69 14.93
CA ASP A 378 -3.28 -15.13 16.34
C ASP A 378 -2.75 -16.58 16.48
N THR A 379 -2.68 -17.09 17.70
CA THR A 379 -2.27 -18.48 17.99
C THR A 379 -3.16 -19.55 17.34
N LYS A 380 -4.36 -19.18 16.91
CA LYS A 380 -5.34 -20.02 16.20
C LYS A 380 -5.33 -19.77 14.69
N GLY A 381 -4.40 -18.97 14.18
CA GLY A 381 -4.25 -18.65 12.76
C GLY A 381 -5.28 -17.66 12.23
N ASN A 382 -6.07 -16.98 13.08
CA ASN A 382 -7.11 -16.05 12.65
C ASN A 382 -6.57 -14.63 12.50
N TYR A 383 -7.14 -13.87 11.56
CA TYR A 383 -6.88 -12.45 11.40
C TYR A 383 -8.17 -11.66 11.09
N SER A 384 -8.16 -10.35 11.31
CA SER A 384 -9.31 -9.47 11.06
C SER A 384 -8.88 -8.06 10.66
N PHE A 385 -9.54 -7.49 9.65
CA PHE A 385 -9.45 -6.07 9.28
C PHE A 385 -10.81 -5.39 9.43
N ILE A 386 -10.81 -4.11 9.79
CA ILE A 386 -12.01 -3.26 9.75
C ILE A 386 -11.86 -2.31 8.57
N VAL A 387 -12.76 -2.41 7.61
CA VAL A 387 -12.70 -1.65 6.35
C VAL A 387 -14.05 -1.00 6.03
N SER A 388 -14.04 -0.12 5.03
CA SER A 388 -15.28 0.38 4.46
C SER A 388 -15.80 -0.61 3.41
N PRO A 389 -17.12 -0.85 3.34
CA PRO A 389 -17.77 -1.46 2.19
C PRO A 389 -17.26 -0.87 0.88
N SER A 390 -17.07 -1.74 -0.10
CA SER A 390 -16.52 -1.35 -1.38
C SER A 390 -17.08 -2.21 -2.48
N GLN A 391 -17.43 -1.56 -3.58
CA GLN A 391 -17.70 -2.24 -4.85
C GLN A 391 -16.40 -2.64 -5.57
N GLN A 392 -15.26 -2.15 -5.07
CA GLN A 392 -13.91 -2.42 -5.58
C GLN A 392 -13.15 -3.42 -4.69
N GLY A 393 -12.19 -4.10 -5.28
CA GLY A 393 -11.45 -5.18 -4.63
C GLY A 393 -10.45 -4.74 -3.56
N TYR A 394 -10.57 -5.32 -2.37
CA TYR A 394 -9.48 -5.37 -1.39
C TYR A 394 -8.60 -6.57 -1.69
N ARG A 395 -7.28 -6.39 -1.77
CA ARG A 395 -6.33 -7.48 -1.98
C ARG A 395 -5.71 -7.90 -0.66
N VAL A 396 -5.75 -9.18 -0.34
CA VAL A 396 -5.23 -9.75 0.91
C VAL A 396 -4.06 -10.67 0.59
N ILE A 397 -2.92 -10.44 1.22
CA ILE A 397 -1.65 -11.11 0.90
C ILE A 397 -1.01 -11.61 2.21
N PRO A 398 -0.90 -12.92 2.43
CA PRO A 398 -0.15 -13.48 3.57
C PRO A 398 1.35 -13.46 3.28
N SER A 399 2.16 -13.25 4.31
CA SER A 399 3.62 -13.30 4.24
C SER A 399 4.19 -13.80 5.56
N LYS A 400 5.15 -14.73 5.45
CA LYS A 400 5.92 -15.27 6.56
C LYS A 400 7.20 -15.91 6.01
N ASP A 401 8.33 -15.60 6.61
CA ASP A 401 9.63 -16.14 6.18
C ASP A 401 9.64 -17.68 6.23
N GLY A 402 10.18 -18.30 5.18
CA GLY A 402 10.22 -19.76 5.05
C GLY A 402 8.88 -20.41 4.70
N TYR A 403 7.85 -19.63 4.35
CA TYR A 403 6.55 -20.16 3.90
C TYR A 403 6.20 -19.66 2.50
N THR A 404 5.56 -20.53 1.71
CA THR A 404 4.78 -20.15 0.54
C THR A 404 3.30 -20.31 0.85
N PHE A 405 2.46 -19.45 0.28
CA PHE A 405 1.02 -19.47 0.52
C PHE A 405 0.24 -19.70 -0.77
N GLN A 406 -0.84 -20.47 -0.68
CA GLN A 406 -1.80 -20.68 -1.75
C GLN A 406 -3.23 -20.36 -1.29
N PRO A 407 -3.98 -19.54 -2.05
CA PRO A 407 -3.47 -18.71 -3.15
C PRO A 407 -2.44 -17.68 -2.63
N VAL A 408 -1.59 -17.14 -3.52
CA VAL A 408 -0.57 -16.14 -3.13
C VAL A 408 -1.19 -14.83 -2.63
N ASP A 409 -2.40 -14.53 -3.10
CA ASP A 409 -3.26 -13.46 -2.63
C ASP A 409 -4.74 -13.79 -2.89
N LYS A 410 -5.65 -13.03 -2.26
CA LYS A 410 -7.08 -13.08 -2.54
C LYS A 410 -7.61 -11.68 -2.81
N LEU A 411 -8.48 -11.57 -3.81
CA LEU A 411 -9.23 -10.36 -4.08
C LEU A 411 -10.65 -10.48 -3.51
N VAL A 412 -11.05 -9.51 -2.69
CA VAL A 412 -12.37 -9.42 -2.07
C VAL A 412 -13.10 -8.23 -2.67
N VAL A 413 -14.05 -8.49 -3.58
CA VAL A 413 -14.80 -7.47 -4.35
C VAL A 413 -16.25 -7.37 -3.89
N SER A 414 -16.90 -6.26 -4.23
CA SER A 414 -18.38 -6.14 -4.21
C SER A 414 -19.07 -6.56 -2.92
N PHE A 415 -18.72 -5.93 -1.78
CA PHE A 415 -19.31 -6.25 -0.48
C PHE A 415 -19.85 -5.03 0.27
N ASN A 416 -20.98 -5.25 0.94
CA ASN A 416 -21.67 -4.32 1.83
C ASN A 416 -21.79 -4.84 3.29
N GLU A 417 -21.38 -6.08 3.53
CA GLU A 417 -21.43 -6.78 4.82
C GLU A 417 -20.08 -7.45 5.14
N ASP A 418 -19.96 -7.96 6.37
CA ASP A 418 -18.77 -8.66 6.85
C ASP A 418 -18.37 -9.82 5.92
N GLN A 419 -17.12 -9.82 5.49
CA GLN A 419 -16.52 -10.88 4.69
C GLN A 419 -15.78 -11.85 5.62
N LYS A 420 -16.11 -13.13 5.48
CA LYS A 420 -15.53 -14.23 6.28
C LYS A 420 -14.80 -15.20 5.36
N GLU A 421 -14.02 -16.09 5.95
CA GLU A 421 -13.37 -17.20 5.25
C GLU A 421 -12.38 -16.80 4.14
N VAL A 422 -11.77 -15.62 4.26
CA VAL A 422 -10.66 -15.20 3.39
C VAL A 422 -9.38 -15.96 3.82
N GLY A 423 -9.38 -17.28 3.72
CA GLY A 423 -8.32 -18.14 4.25
C GLY A 423 -7.18 -18.39 3.26
N PHE A 424 -6.02 -18.79 3.79
CA PHE A 424 -4.83 -19.15 3.03
C PHE A 424 -4.25 -20.47 3.56
N VAL A 425 -3.66 -21.27 2.65
CA VAL A 425 -2.91 -22.47 3.02
C VAL A 425 -1.43 -22.20 2.86
N GLY A 426 -0.66 -22.31 3.95
CA GLY A 426 0.79 -22.16 3.95
C GLY A 426 1.51 -23.50 3.88
N ALA A 427 2.59 -23.56 3.10
CA ALA A 427 3.52 -24.68 3.06
C ALA A 427 4.93 -24.18 3.38
N VAL A 428 5.73 -24.98 4.09
CA VAL A 428 7.13 -24.63 4.35
C VAL A 428 7.87 -24.63 3.02
N SER A 429 8.44 -23.48 2.66
CA SER A 429 9.31 -23.34 1.51
C SER A 429 10.64 -24.01 1.83
N ARG A 430 10.80 -25.29 1.45
CA ARG A 430 12.13 -25.90 1.43
C ARG A 430 12.91 -25.19 0.33
N ALA A 431 13.90 -24.38 0.70
CA ALA A 431 14.90 -23.94 -0.25
C ALA A 431 15.57 -25.19 -0.86
N PRO A 432 15.84 -25.22 -2.17
CA PRO A 432 16.63 -26.29 -2.78
C PRO A 432 18.04 -26.37 -2.18
#